data_AF-A0A0A0KA66-F1
#
_entry.id   AF-A0A0A0KA66-F1
#
_cell.length_a   1.000
_cell.length_b   1.000
_cell.length_c   1.000
_cell.angle_alpha   90.00
_cell.angle_beta   90.00
_cell.angle_gamma   90.00
#
_symmetry.space_group_name_H-M   'P 1'
#
loop_
_entity.id
_entity.type
_entity.pdbx_description
1 polymer ?
#
loop_
_entity_poly.entity_id
_entity_poly.type
_entity_poly.pdbx_seq_one_letter_code
_entity_poly.pdbx_strand_id
1 'polypeptide(L)'
;MRDRRKRNVVSWSALFWCTFFLLLLSYLLFTSSRFFSPDTFHPELVHTLPTPLNKALSDDSSLHFRSSLQETVTLPDQALVFLNHPQTVRPFAKEDINCLYFPANSSVPHSWRPPIDVDGEEHLRKQMVRCPLPPPGFTVSIRVRSNAQLQGGHSHRWDLLVYEALVDRDNSTVVFVKGLGLRPERVSNASKFECVYGWDFRKIKYVLRSNVMSIAQEIARCTTPRSVLSNPNRTHDSVKVSIRVKGGGTLNSIARPLLSPGLRTPDRKPHEMCICTMLRNQAQFLKEWVIYHAHIGVRRWFVYDNNSDDDIEDVIASIFSVKHNISRHIWPWIKTQEAGFAHCALRARDSCKWVGFIDVDEFFYLPSGLSLLDVLRNQAKNVSVGEIRVSCHSFGPSGLTQMPPQGVTVGYTCRKATAERHKSIVNPEVLNSTLINVVHHFHLRDGFHYMNLERSEMVINHYKYQVWEVFKEKFYRRVATYVADWQEDQNAGSKDRAPGLGTKAVEPEDWSSRFCEVNDTGLRDVVLQNLTNRRTHLLPWQEEHRRGRRRSRKKKGKHKG
;
A
#
# COMPACT_ATOMS: atom_id res chain seq x y z
N MET A 1 41.12 51.02 33.19
CA MET A 1 41.95 50.15 34.04
C MET A 1 41.09 49.01 34.59
N ARG A 2 41.57 47.77 34.42
CA ARG A 2 41.38 46.51 35.19
C ARG A 2 40.01 46.23 35.88
N ASP A 3 39.27 45.19 35.47
CA ASP A 3 39.37 43.76 35.88
C ASP A 3 38.40 43.47 37.06
N ARG A 4 37.41 42.55 37.04
CA ARG A 4 37.54 41.08 36.98
C ARG A 4 36.18 40.40 36.69
N ARG A 5 36.17 39.40 35.79
CA ARG A 5 35.11 38.38 35.66
C ARG A 5 35.32 37.26 36.70
N LYS A 6 34.29 36.90 37.47
CA LYS A 6 34.24 35.64 38.24
C LYS A 6 33.84 34.49 37.32
N ARG A 7 34.71 33.48 37.16
CA ARG A 7 34.40 32.17 36.59
C ARG A 7 33.82 31.28 37.70
N ASN A 8 32.62 30.73 37.49
CA ASN A 8 32.11 29.63 38.31
C ASN A 8 32.78 28.33 37.86
N VAL A 9 33.56 27.72 38.76
CA VAL A 9 34.17 26.40 38.56
C VAL A 9 33.17 25.36 39.06
N VAL A 10 32.66 24.52 38.15
CA VAL A 10 31.88 23.34 38.52
C VAL A 10 32.85 22.32 39.11
N SER A 11 32.61 21.91 40.35
CA SER A 11 33.44 20.95 41.06
C SER A 11 33.46 19.60 40.34
N TRP A 12 34.65 19.09 40.05
CA TRP A 12 34.87 17.77 39.44
C TRP A 12 34.26 16.62 40.26
N SER A 13 34.07 16.81 41.56
CA SER A 13 33.37 15.84 42.40
C SER A 13 31.90 15.66 41.97
N ALA A 14 31.20 16.73 41.61
CA ALA A 14 29.79 16.66 41.21
C ALA A 14 29.59 15.91 39.89
N LEU A 15 30.51 16.09 38.94
CA LEU A 15 30.50 15.35 37.66
C LEU A 15 30.77 13.86 37.87
N PHE A 16 31.72 13.51 38.74
CA PHE A 16 32.06 12.12 39.05
C PHE A 16 30.88 11.38 39.72
N TRP A 17 30.23 12.00 40.70
CA TRP A 17 29.07 11.41 41.39
C TRP A 17 27.86 11.26 40.46
N CYS A 18 27.60 12.21 39.55
CA CYS A 18 26.54 12.07 38.55
C CYS A 18 26.83 10.91 37.57
N THR A 19 28.07 10.75 37.10
CA THR A 19 28.41 9.64 36.19
C THR A 19 28.34 8.27 36.89
N PHE A 20 28.72 8.19 38.16
CA PHE A 20 28.63 6.96 38.94
C PHE A 20 27.17 6.55 39.19
N PHE A 21 26.28 7.51 39.50
CA PHE A 21 24.86 7.23 39.71
C PHE A 21 24.17 6.75 38.43
N LEU A 22 24.51 7.32 37.27
CA LEU A 22 23.97 6.90 35.98
C LEU A 22 24.42 5.48 35.59
N LEU A 23 25.67 5.12 35.90
CA LEU A 23 26.18 3.76 35.67
C LEU A 23 25.51 2.74 36.61
N LEU A 24 25.28 3.09 37.88
CA LEU A 24 24.58 2.21 38.83
C LEU A 24 23.11 1.97 38.43
N LEU A 25 22.43 3.01 37.93
CA LEU A 25 21.05 2.91 37.44
C LEU A 25 20.96 2.01 36.19
N SER A 26 21.95 2.11 35.30
CA SER A 26 22.03 1.27 34.10
C SER A 26 22.30 -0.20 34.43
N TYR A 27 23.07 -0.48 35.50
CA TYR A 27 23.38 -1.83 35.95
C TYR A 27 22.19 -2.50 36.65
N LEU A 28 21.41 -1.75 37.45
CA LEU A 28 20.21 -2.23 38.12
C LEU A 28 19.05 -2.53 37.14
N LEU A 29 18.92 -1.77 36.05
CA LEU A 29 17.94 -2.04 34.99
C LEU A 29 18.30 -3.28 34.15
N PHE A 30 19.59 -3.61 34.04
CA PHE A 30 20.07 -4.78 33.29
C PHE A 30 19.92 -6.11 34.04
N THR A 31 19.86 -6.08 35.38
CA THR A 31 19.75 -7.29 36.20
C THR A 31 18.30 -7.68 36.52
N SER A 32 17.32 -6.78 36.35
CA SER A 32 15.90 -7.07 36.56
C SER A 32 15.16 -7.63 35.34
N SER A 33 15.78 -7.64 34.15
CA SER A 33 15.15 -8.10 32.89
C SER A 33 15.51 -9.55 32.49
N ARG A 34 16.10 -10.33 33.41
CA ARG A 34 16.30 -11.77 33.20
C ARG A 34 15.55 -12.56 34.26
N PHE A 35 14.23 -12.65 34.20
CA PHE A 35 13.43 -13.79 34.69
C PHE A 35 12.00 -13.62 34.15
N PHE A 36 11.36 -14.75 33.83
CA PHE A 36 10.01 -14.94 33.25
C PHE A 36 9.91 -15.05 31.71
N SER A 37 10.18 -16.26 31.22
CA SER A 37 9.42 -16.87 30.11
C SER A 37 8.64 -18.06 30.68
N PRO A 38 7.33 -18.20 30.45
CA PRO A 38 6.60 -19.42 30.75
C PRO A 38 6.76 -20.41 29.60
N ASP A 39 7.53 -21.47 29.83
CA ASP A 39 7.58 -22.65 28.96
C ASP A 39 6.19 -23.30 28.88
N THR A 40 5.64 -23.41 27.67
CA THR A 40 4.51 -24.30 27.39
C THR A 40 5.01 -25.41 26.46
N PHE A 41 5.39 -26.53 27.08
CA PHE A 41 5.69 -27.80 26.42
C PHE A 41 4.41 -28.39 25.82
N HIS A 42 4.41 -28.72 24.53
CA HIS A 42 3.47 -29.67 23.93
C HIS A 42 4.28 -30.83 23.30
N PRO A 43 4.01 -32.10 23.64
CA PRO A 43 4.79 -33.22 23.16
C PRO A 43 4.45 -33.56 21.70
N GLU A 44 5.49 -33.71 20.86
CA GLU A 44 5.37 -34.26 19.51
C GLU A 44 5.13 -35.78 19.57
N LEU A 45 4.06 -36.22 18.91
CA LEU A 45 3.77 -37.62 18.69
C LEU A 45 4.63 -38.13 17.51
N VAL A 46 5.66 -38.91 17.82
CA VAL A 46 6.47 -39.63 16.83
C VAL A 46 5.65 -40.80 16.27
N HIS A 47 5.29 -40.73 14.99
CA HIS A 47 4.81 -41.91 14.24
C HIS A 47 5.85 -42.30 13.19
N THR A 48 6.49 -43.44 13.44
CA THR A 48 7.38 -44.15 12.51
C THR A 48 6.61 -45.10 11.59
N LEU A 49 7.15 -45.25 10.37
CA LEU A 49 7.00 -46.32 9.35
C LEU A 49 5.89 -46.20 8.27
N PRO A 50 6.03 -46.84 7.08
CA PRO A 50 7.23 -47.27 6.30
C PRO A 50 7.27 -46.69 4.87
N THR A 51 8.46 -46.69 4.27
CA THR A 51 8.70 -46.59 2.80
C THR A 51 7.93 -47.64 1.98
N PRO A 52 7.50 -47.27 0.76
CA PRO A 52 7.54 -48.21 -0.36
C PRO A 52 8.40 -47.69 -1.53
N LEU A 53 9.13 -48.65 -2.09
CA LEU A 53 10.03 -48.55 -3.22
C LEU A 53 9.27 -48.77 -4.54
N ASN A 54 9.74 -48.06 -5.59
CA ASN A 54 9.64 -48.33 -7.03
C ASN A 54 8.50 -47.73 -7.91
N LYS A 55 8.96 -46.72 -8.69
CA LYS A 55 9.01 -46.67 -10.17
C LYS A 55 7.72 -46.39 -10.96
N ALA A 56 7.70 -45.22 -11.61
CA ALA A 56 7.39 -45.09 -13.04
C ALA A 56 8.04 -43.82 -13.62
N LEU A 57 8.71 -43.99 -14.76
CA LEU A 57 9.42 -43.01 -15.57
C LEU A 57 8.46 -42.01 -16.26
N SER A 58 9.04 -40.88 -16.73
CA SER A 58 8.47 -39.80 -17.58
C SER A 58 8.37 -38.49 -16.78
N ASP A 59 8.99 -37.37 -17.13
CA ASP A 59 9.58 -36.94 -18.39
C ASP A 59 10.66 -35.87 -18.10
N ASP A 60 11.71 -35.87 -18.91
CA ASP A 60 12.86 -34.98 -18.82
C ASP A 60 12.47 -33.54 -19.21
N SER A 61 11.95 -32.79 -18.24
CA SER A 61 11.74 -31.34 -18.34
C SER A 61 12.65 -30.60 -17.37
N SER A 62 13.91 -31.04 -17.31
CA SER A 62 15.03 -30.31 -16.70
C SER A 62 15.41 -29.07 -17.54
N LEU A 63 14.43 -28.23 -17.90
CA LEU A 63 14.66 -26.89 -18.39
C LEU A 63 15.36 -26.11 -17.28
N HIS A 64 16.66 -25.91 -17.47
CA HIS A 64 17.55 -25.13 -16.62
C HIS A 64 16.89 -23.86 -16.08
N PHE A 65 16.40 -23.93 -14.83
CA PHE A 65 16.06 -22.78 -13.98
C PHE A 65 17.35 -22.06 -13.54
N ARG A 66 18.22 -21.72 -14.50
CA ARG A 66 19.44 -20.96 -14.22
C ARG A 66 19.03 -19.51 -13.99
N SER A 67 19.04 -19.13 -12.72
CA SER A 67 18.99 -17.77 -12.17
C SER A 67 17.71 -16.98 -12.47
N SER A 68 16.62 -17.30 -11.76
CA SER A 68 15.65 -16.26 -11.41
C SER A 68 16.36 -15.30 -10.45
N LEU A 69 16.69 -14.10 -10.93
CA LEU A 69 17.40 -13.10 -10.13
C LEU A 69 16.50 -12.69 -8.96
N GLN A 70 16.76 -13.29 -7.80
CA GLN A 70 16.05 -13.00 -6.57
C GLN A 70 16.51 -11.63 -6.06
N GLU A 71 15.58 -10.77 -5.71
CA GLU A 71 15.87 -9.53 -4.98
C GLU A 71 15.08 -9.58 -3.69
N THR A 72 15.72 -9.27 -2.57
CA THR A 72 15.10 -9.29 -1.26
C THR A 72 15.08 -7.88 -0.69
N VAL A 73 13.93 -7.45 -0.19
CA VAL A 73 13.78 -6.17 0.52
C VAL A 73 13.33 -6.46 1.93
N THR A 74 14.15 -6.09 2.91
CA THR A 74 13.80 -6.21 4.33
C THR A 74 13.00 -4.98 4.76
N LEU A 75 11.73 -5.22 5.11
CA LEU A 75 10.85 -4.26 5.79
C LEU A 75 11.02 -4.40 7.32
N PRO A 76 10.49 -3.46 8.14
CA PRO A 76 10.55 -3.57 9.60
C PRO A 76 9.88 -4.82 10.18
N ASP A 77 8.84 -5.34 9.53
CA ASP A 77 7.98 -6.41 10.03
C ASP A 77 8.07 -7.73 9.23
N GLN A 78 8.61 -7.68 8.02
CA GLN A 78 8.69 -8.83 7.12
C GLN A 78 9.80 -8.65 6.08
N ALA A 79 10.09 -9.70 5.30
CA ALA A 79 10.97 -9.62 4.16
C ALA A 79 10.21 -9.95 2.88
N LEU A 80 10.36 -9.10 1.85
CA LEU A 80 9.79 -9.33 0.53
C LEU A 80 10.84 -9.97 -0.37
N VAL A 81 10.50 -11.11 -0.96
CA VAL A 81 11.36 -11.80 -1.92
C VAL A 81 10.69 -11.75 -3.29
N PHE A 82 11.35 -11.07 -4.23
CA PHE A 82 10.86 -10.93 -5.60
C PHE A 82 11.45 -12.00 -6.50
N LEU A 83 10.58 -12.75 -7.17
CA LEU A 83 10.93 -13.77 -8.15
C LEU A 83 10.54 -13.31 -9.55
N ASN A 84 11.51 -13.38 -10.45
CA ASN A 84 11.27 -13.19 -11.87
C ASN A 84 10.98 -14.55 -12.51
N HIS A 85 9.78 -14.71 -13.08
CA HIS A 85 9.37 -15.94 -13.75
C HIS A 85 9.58 -15.86 -15.27
N PRO A 86 10.16 -16.91 -15.90
CA PRO A 86 10.11 -17.05 -17.35
C PRO A 86 8.65 -17.19 -17.82
N GLN A 87 8.35 -16.76 -19.05
CA GLN A 87 6.98 -16.78 -19.62
C GLN A 87 6.30 -18.15 -19.63
N THR A 88 7.07 -19.23 -19.51
CA THR A 88 6.61 -20.62 -19.61
C THR A 88 6.29 -21.26 -18.27
N VAL A 89 6.56 -20.58 -17.14
CA VAL A 89 6.41 -21.17 -15.80
C VAL A 89 5.27 -20.50 -15.04
N ARG A 90 4.37 -21.30 -14.50
CA ARG A 90 3.30 -20.82 -13.62
C ARG A 90 3.90 -20.33 -12.29
N PRO A 91 3.34 -19.27 -11.68
CA PRO A 91 3.70 -18.87 -10.32
C PRO A 91 3.59 -20.05 -9.35
N PHE A 92 4.49 -20.12 -8.38
CA PHE A 92 4.48 -21.20 -7.39
C PHE A 92 3.34 -21.02 -6.39
N ALA A 93 2.67 -22.09 -6.00
CA ALA A 93 1.65 -22.03 -4.95
C ALA A 93 2.31 -21.78 -3.59
N LYS A 94 1.56 -21.19 -2.65
CA LYS A 94 2.06 -20.83 -1.31
C LYS A 94 2.63 -22.05 -0.57
N GLU A 95 1.96 -23.18 -0.69
CA GLU A 95 2.29 -24.48 -0.11
C GLU A 95 3.59 -25.09 -0.65
N ASP A 96 4.03 -24.66 -1.83
CA ASP A 96 5.25 -25.14 -2.49
C ASP A 96 6.50 -24.34 -2.11
N ILE A 97 6.34 -23.20 -1.43
CA ILE A 97 7.42 -22.29 -1.08
C ILE A 97 7.75 -22.40 0.40
N ASN A 98 9.04 -22.44 0.73
CA ASN A 98 9.54 -22.27 2.09
C ASN A 98 10.54 -21.12 2.14
N CYS A 99 10.40 -20.24 3.14
CA CYS A 99 11.38 -19.22 3.46
C CYS A 99 12.51 -19.85 4.28
N LEU A 100 13.74 -19.79 3.77
CA LEU A 100 14.96 -20.33 4.37
C LEU A 100 15.78 -19.19 4.99
N TYR A 101 16.31 -19.39 6.20
CA TYR A 101 17.09 -18.38 6.90
C TYR A 101 18.56 -18.82 7.03
N PHE A 102 19.47 -17.99 6.55
CA PHE A 102 20.91 -18.26 6.53
C PHE A 102 21.64 -17.31 7.47
N PRO A 103 22.49 -17.81 8.38
CA PRO A 103 23.46 -16.97 9.06
C PRO A 103 24.37 -16.26 8.04
N ALA A 104 24.80 -15.02 8.33
CA ALA A 104 25.60 -14.20 7.40
C ALA A 104 26.82 -14.90 6.76
N ASN A 105 27.42 -15.88 7.45
CA ASN A 105 28.63 -16.58 7.00
C ASN A 105 28.41 -18.07 6.68
N SER A 106 27.16 -18.51 6.50
CA SER A 106 26.83 -19.91 6.24
C SER A 106 26.01 -20.07 4.97
N SER A 107 26.39 -21.03 4.13
CA SER A 107 25.59 -21.49 2.99
C SER A 107 24.53 -22.52 3.38
N VAL A 108 24.52 -22.95 4.65
CA VAL A 108 23.57 -23.92 5.21
C VAL A 108 22.44 -23.14 5.91
N PRO A 109 21.17 -23.40 5.59
CA PRO A 109 20.05 -22.76 6.25
C PRO A 109 19.97 -23.26 7.70
N HIS A 110 19.81 -22.33 8.64
CA HIS A 110 19.62 -22.67 10.05
C HIS A 110 18.19 -23.13 10.33
N SER A 111 17.21 -22.48 9.71
CA SER A 111 15.79 -22.76 9.90
C SER A 111 14.99 -22.44 8.65
N TRP A 112 13.74 -22.90 8.62
CA TRP A 112 12.79 -22.57 7.57
C TRP A 112 11.41 -22.30 8.18
N ARG A 113 10.63 -21.46 7.50
CA ARG A 113 9.23 -21.15 7.85
C ARG A 113 8.38 -21.06 6.58
N PRO A 114 7.08 -21.37 6.64
CA PRO A 114 6.18 -21.08 5.53
C PRO A 114 6.13 -19.55 5.27
N PRO A 115 5.88 -19.13 4.03
CA PRO A 115 5.63 -17.72 3.72
C PRO A 115 4.36 -17.22 4.42
N ILE A 116 4.37 -15.94 4.82
CA ILE A 116 3.18 -15.23 5.30
C ILE A 116 2.14 -15.23 4.19
N ASP A 117 2.57 -14.85 2.99
CA ASP A 117 1.72 -14.80 1.81
C ASP A 117 2.52 -14.81 0.51
N VAL A 118 1.82 -15.05 -0.61
CA VAL A 118 2.42 -15.06 -1.95
C VAL A 118 1.49 -14.35 -2.93
N ASP A 119 1.93 -13.21 -3.44
CA ASP A 119 1.19 -12.46 -4.45
C ASP A 119 1.81 -12.67 -5.84
N GLY A 120 0.97 -12.87 -6.85
CA GLY A 120 1.37 -12.90 -8.25
C GLY A 120 0.79 -11.72 -9.03
N GLU A 121 1.63 -10.98 -9.76
CA GLU A 121 1.13 -10.11 -10.83
C GLU A 121 1.28 -10.84 -12.16
N GLU A 122 0.22 -11.58 -12.56
CA GLU A 122 0.21 -12.40 -13.78
C GLU A 122 0.69 -11.64 -15.03
N HIS A 123 0.35 -10.35 -15.13
CA HIS A 123 0.75 -9.49 -16.25
C HIS A 123 2.21 -9.03 -16.20
N LEU A 124 2.81 -8.91 -15.01
CA LEU A 124 4.18 -8.40 -14.83
C LEU A 124 5.24 -9.50 -14.70
N ARG A 125 4.84 -10.78 -14.69
CA ARG A 125 5.76 -11.93 -14.59
C ARG A 125 6.63 -11.89 -13.32
N LYS A 126 6.10 -11.24 -12.29
CA LYS A 126 6.70 -11.08 -10.97
C LYS A 126 5.84 -11.81 -9.96
N GLN A 127 6.49 -12.59 -9.12
CA GLN A 127 5.88 -13.16 -7.93
C GLN A 127 6.58 -12.57 -6.70
N MET A 128 5.80 -12.09 -5.75
CA MET A 128 6.28 -11.56 -4.49
C MET A 128 5.96 -12.56 -3.38
N VAL A 129 6.99 -13.06 -2.71
CA VAL A 129 6.85 -13.93 -1.55
C VAL A 129 7.09 -13.09 -0.30
N ARG A 130 6.13 -13.09 0.62
CA ARG A 130 6.25 -12.44 1.92
C ARG A 130 6.77 -13.45 2.93
N CYS A 131 7.98 -13.26 3.40
CA CYS A 131 8.60 -14.10 4.42
C CYS A 131 8.57 -13.43 5.79
N PRO A 132 8.41 -14.21 6.89
CA PRO A 132 8.65 -13.71 8.23
C PRO A 132 10.03 -13.03 8.34
N LEU A 133 10.13 -12.05 9.23
CA LEU A 133 11.38 -11.30 9.42
C LEU A 133 12.53 -12.26 9.77
N PRO A 134 13.69 -12.17 9.08
CA PRO A 134 14.86 -12.96 9.44
C PRO A 134 15.37 -12.56 10.83
N PRO A 135 15.87 -13.50 11.64
CA PRO A 135 16.54 -13.15 12.90
C PRO A 135 17.73 -12.20 12.66
N PRO A 136 18.16 -11.44 13.68
CA PRO A 136 19.31 -10.54 13.54
C PRO A 136 20.56 -11.28 13.03
N GLY A 137 21.19 -10.76 11.97
CA GLY A 137 22.36 -11.37 11.34
C GLY A 137 22.05 -12.51 10.35
N PHE A 138 20.77 -12.73 10.02
CA PHE A 138 20.35 -13.71 9.02
C PHE A 138 19.88 -13.04 7.73
N THR A 139 20.05 -13.75 6.62
CA THR A 139 19.44 -13.43 5.33
C THR A 139 18.32 -14.42 5.03
N VAL A 140 17.35 -13.99 4.23
CA VAL A 140 16.26 -14.86 3.79
C VAL A 140 16.45 -15.25 2.33
N SER A 141 16.27 -16.53 2.04
CA SER A 141 16.06 -17.02 0.68
C SER A 141 14.79 -17.86 0.62
N ILE A 142 14.46 -18.39 -0.56
CA ILE A 142 13.34 -19.31 -0.71
C ILE A 142 13.79 -20.64 -1.32
N ARG A 143 13.04 -21.69 -0.97
CA ARG A 143 13.14 -23.01 -1.61
C ARG A 143 11.77 -23.41 -2.11
N VAL A 144 11.73 -23.85 -3.36
CA VAL A 144 10.53 -24.40 -4.01
C VAL A 144 10.61 -25.92 -3.98
N ARG A 145 9.54 -26.62 -3.61
CA ARG A 145 9.52 -28.09 -3.45
C ARG A 145 9.96 -28.87 -4.69
N SER A 146 9.75 -28.33 -5.90
CA SER A 146 10.08 -28.97 -7.17
C SER A 146 11.47 -28.67 -7.74
N ASN A 147 12.31 -27.84 -7.09
CA ASN A 147 13.61 -27.42 -7.63
C ASN A 147 14.72 -27.25 -6.57
N ALA A 148 15.96 -27.27 -7.05
CA ALA A 148 17.15 -26.93 -6.28
C ALA A 148 17.01 -25.53 -5.64
N GLN A 149 17.59 -25.38 -4.45
CA GLN A 149 17.63 -24.12 -3.70
C GLN A 149 17.96 -22.93 -4.61
N LEU A 150 17.07 -21.94 -4.67
CA LEU A 150 17.36 -20.68 -5.33
C LEU A 150 18.41 -19.96 -4.46
N GLN A 151 19.63 -19.83 -4.99
CA GLN A 151 20.71 -19.16 -4.27
C GLN A 151 20.35 -17.68 -4.07
N GLY A 152 20.62 -17.22 -2.84
CA GLY A 152 20.12 -15.96 -2.30
C GLY A 152 20.45 -14.75 -3.16
N GLY A 153 19.41 -13.97 -3.40
CA GLY A 153 19.46 -12.67 -4.03
C GLY A 153 20.20 -11.59 -3.23
N HIS A 154 20.33 -10.41 -3.81
CA HIS A 154 20.77 -9.24 -3.05
C HIS A 154 19.69 -8.83 -2.05
N SER A 155 20.10 -8.64 -0.79
CA SER A 155 19.23 -8.10 0.25
C SER A 155 19.42 -6.59 0.37
N HIS A 156 18.30 -5.86 0.32
CA HIS A 156 18.25 -4.42 0.39
C HIS A 156 17.45 -3.98 1.60
N ARG A 157 17.88 -2.89 2.23
CA ARG A 157 17.08 -2.25 3.28
C ARG A 157 16.06 -1.30 2.64
N TRP A 158 14.84 -1.30 3.18
CA TRP A 158 13.75 -0.46 2.69
C TRP A 158 13.98 1.05 2.85
N ASP A 159 14.71 1.45 3.88
CA ASP A 159 14.89 2.85 4.25
C ASP A 159 15.76 3.66 3.27
N LEU A 160 16.48 2.99 2.37
CA LEU A 160 17.29 3.62 1.31
C LEU A 160 17.30 2.77 0.04
N LEU A 161 16.26 2.92 -0.78
CA LEU A 161 16.02 2.05 -1.94
C LEU A 161 15.29 2.79 -3.06
N VAL A 162 15.71 2.56 -4.30
CA VAL A 162 14.91 2.85 -5.50
C VAL A 162 14.08 1.61 -5.83
N TYR A 163 12.76 1.71 -5.68
CA TYR A 163 11.90 0.54 -5.55
C TYR A 163 10.94 0.32 -6.73
N GLU A 164 10.56 1.36 -7.46
CA GLU A 164 9.70 1.26 -8.64
C GLU A 164 10.08 2.28 -9.72
N ALA A 165 9.79 1.96 -10.98
CA ALA A 165 9.97 2.91 -12.07
C ALA A 165 9.01 2.66 -13.25
N LEU A 166 8.61 3.75 -13.91
CA LEU A 166 7.76 3.74 -15.09
C LEU A 166 8.35 4.64 -16.17
N VAL A 167 8.21 4.26 -17.43
CA VAL A 167 8.45 5.17 -18.57
C VAL A 167 7.14 5.90 -18.88
N ASP A 168 7.18 7.23 -18.79
CA ASP A 168 6.04 8.11 -19.10
C ASP A 168 6.00 8.43 -20.62
N ARG A 169 4.90 9.01 -21.09
CA ARG A 169 4.64 9.26 -22.52
C ARG A 169 5.62 10.22 -23.19
N ASP A 170 6.29 11.06 -22.42
CA ASP A 170 7.38 11.94 -22.90
C ASP A 170 8.71 11.19 -23.04
N ASN A 171 8.69 9.85 -22.93
CA ASN A 171 9.85 8.97 -22.91
C ASN A 171 10.82 9.26 -21.75
N SER A 172 10.40 9.98 -20.71
CA SER A 172 11.17 10.10 -19.46
C SER A 172 10.88 8.91 -18.53
N THR A 173 11.84 8.58 -17.66
CA THR A 173 11.63 7.55 -16.64
C THR A 173 11.24 8.24 -15.34
N VAL A 174 10.06 7.95 -14.81
CA VAL A 174 9.65 8.31 -13.45
C VAL A 174 10.15 7.22 -12.51
N VAL A 175 10.89 7.62 -11.49
CA VAL A 175 11.60 6.75 -10.55
C VAL A 175 11.10 7.04 -9.14
N PHE A 176 10.69 5.99 -8.43
CA PHE A 176 10.21 6.06 -7.06
C PHE A 176 11.30 5.61 -6.08
N VAL A 177 11.60 6.45 -5.09
CA VAL A 177 12.79 6.32 -4.24
C VAL A 177 12.51 6.67 -2.79
N LYS A 178 12.96 5.80 -1.88
CA LYS A 178 12.93 6.00 -0.42
C LYS A 178 14.31 6.44 0.09
N GLY A 179 14.32 7.27 1.14
CA GLY A 179 15.54 7.56 1.91
C GLY A 179 16.33 8.80 1.52
N LEU A 180 15.84 9.64 0.59
CA LEU A 180 16.54 10.87 0.20
C LEU A 180 16.35 12.05 1.15
N GLY A 181 15.40 11.97 2.10
CA GLY A 181 15.16 13.02 3.10
C GLY A 181 14.77 14.38 2.49
N LEU A 182 14.08 14.38 1.35
CA LEU A 182 13.68 15.61 0.67
C LEU A 182 12.54 16.30 1.43
N ARG A 183 12.42 17.62 1.26
CA ARG A 183 11.35 18.40 1.88
C ARG A 183 9.99 18.01 1.26
N PRO A 184 8.94 17.82 2.07
CA PRO A 184 7.58 17.62 1.56
C PRO A 184 7.14 18.78 0.67
N GLU A 185 6.30 18.49 -0.32
CA GLU A 185 5.61 19.48 -1.17
C GLU A 185 6.51 20.46 -1.93
N ARG A 186 7.82 20.18 -2.03
CA ARG A 186 8.80 21.10 -2.63
C ARG A 186 9.75 20.38 -3.57
N VAL A 187 9.99 21.01 -4.72
CA VAL A 187 11.03 20.59 -5.67
C VAL A 187 12.41 20.77 -5.05
N SER A 188 13.25 19.75 -5.17
CA SER A 188 14.66 19.79 -4.77
C SER A 188 15.57 20.11 -5.95
N ASN A 189 16.81 20.51 -5.68
CA ASN A 189 17.78 20.83 -6.72
C ASN A 189 18.23 19.56 -7.46
N ALA A 190 17.69 19.35 -8.65
CA ALA A 190 17.95 18.19 -9.50
C ALA A 190 19.43 18.03 -9.88
N SER A 191 20.20 19.13 -9.98
CA SER A 191 21.62 19.09 -10.36
C SER A 191 22.52 18.34 -9.35
N LYS A 192 22.01 18.08 -8.13
CA LYS A 192 22.68 17.26 -7.11
C LYS A 192 22.59 15.75 -7.37
N PHE A 193 21.79 15.34 -8.35
CA PHE A 193 21.46 13.95 -8.61
C PHE A 193 21.74 13.57 -10.07
N GLU A 194 22.00 12.30 -10.31
CA GLU A 194 22.12 11.69 -11.64
C GLU A 194 21.33 10.39 -11.68
N CYS A 195 20.69 10.09 -12.80
CA CYS A 195 20.05 8.79 -13.00
C CYS A 195 21.08 7.82 -13.57
N VAL A 196 21.05 6.58 -13.11
CA VAL A 196 21.98 5.53 -13.49
C VAL A 196 21.19 4.31 -13.94
N TYR A 197 21.46 3.81 -15.13
CA TYR A 197 20.80 2.66 -15.73
C TYR A 197 21.80 1.53 -15.93
N GLY A 198 21.47 0.32 -15.47
CA GLY A 198 22.34 -0.84 -15.65
C GLY A 198 21.78 -2.11 -15.01
N TRP A 199 22.45 -3.23 -15.24
CA TRP A 199 22.07 -4.54 -14.68
C TRP A 199 22.58 -4.72 -13.25
N ASP A 200 23.80 -4.25 -12.98
CA ASP A 200 24.47 -4.32 -11.68
C ASP A 200 25.19 -3.00 -11.38
N PHE A 201 24.69 -2.26 -10.38
CA PHE A 201 25.24 -0.95 -10.00
C PHE A 201 26.60 -1.03 -9.30
N ARG A 202 27.07 -2.23 -8.93
CA ARG A 202 28.44 -2.45 -8.43
C ARG A 202 29.47 -2.42 -9.56
N LYS A 203 29.04 -2.73 -10.79
CA LYS A 203 29.89 -2.75 -11.99
C LYS A 203 29.76 -1.46 -12.77
N ILE A 204 30.36 -0.39 -12.25
CA ILE A 204 30.23 0.99 -12.75
C ILE A 204 30.66 1.16 -14.23
N LYS A 205 31.46 0.24 -14.80
CA LYS A 205 31.87 0.30 -16.22
C LYS A 205 30.72 0.09 -17.21
N TYR A 206 29.62 -0.53 -16.78
CA TYR A 206 28.50 -0.92 -17.66
C TYR A 206 27.19 -0.19 -17.33
N VAL A 207 27.28 1.01 -16.75
CA VAL A 207 26.11 1.83 -16.45
C VAL A 207 26.01 3.03 -17.38
N LEU A 208 24.79 3.35 -17.81
CA LEU A 208 24.47 4.57 -18.53
C LEU A 208 24.07 5.64 -17.51
N ARG A 209 24.54 6.86 -17.69
CA ARG A 209 24.16 8.00 -16.84
C ARG A 209 23.30 8.98 -17.62
N SER A 210 22.33 9.58 -16.95
CA SER A 210 21.51 10.64 -17.52
C SER A 210 21.10 11.67 -16.47
N ASN A 211 20.55 12.79 -16.95
CA ASN A 211 20.14 13.90 -16.09
C ASN A 211 18.85 13.58 -15.34
N VAL A 212 18.78 14.01 -14.08
CA VAL A 212 17.52 14.18 -13.35
C VAL A 212 16.88 15.49 -13.83
N MET A 213 15.69 15.40 -14.39
CA MET A 213 14.91 16.54 -14.88
C MET A 213 14.20 17.26 -13.73
N SER A 214 13.62 16.49 -12.81
CA SER A 214 12.97 17.01 -11.60
C SER A 214 13.04 15.98 -10.49
N ILE A 215 13.06 16.42 -9.25
CA ILE A 215 13.00 15.53 -8.09
C ILE A 215 12.31 16.22 -6.93
N ALA A 216 11.30 15.55 -6.36
CA ALA A 216 10.50 16.05 -5.25
C ALA A 216 9.91 14.87 -4.47
N GLN A 217 9.77 15.00 -3.15
CA GLN A 217 9.28 13.93 -2.28
C GLN A 217 10.04 12.61 -2.52
N GLU A 218 9.35 11.57 -2.98
CA GLU A 218 9.90 10.24 -3.29
C GLU A 218 9.92 9.97 -4.81
N ILE A 219 9.86 11.02 -5.63
CA ILE A 219 9.68 10.94 -7.08
C ILE A 219 10.82 11.70 -7.78
N ALA A 220 11.53 11.03 -8.68
CA ALA A 220 12.49 11.62 -9.59
C ALA A 220 12.07 11.36 -11.04
N ARG A 221 12.21 12.35 -11.92
CA ARG A 221 12.03 12.20 -13.37
C ARG A 221 13.39 12.26 -14.05
N CYS A 222 13.70 11.25 -14.84
CA CYS A 222 14.99 11.06 -15.51
C CYS A 222 14.85 11.14 -17.02
N THR A 223 15.84 11.70 -17.69
CA THR A 223 15.98 11.53 -19.14
C THR A 223 16.28 10.05 -19.43
N THR A 224 15.44 9.36 -20.18
CA THR A 224 15.65 7.93 -20.48
C THR A 224 16.65 7.76 -21.62
N PRO A 225 17.72 6.97 -21.44
CA PRO A 225 18.62 6.63 -22.54
C PRO A 225 17.88 5.88 -23.66
N ARG A 226 18.17 6.21 -24.93
CA ARG A 226 17.52 5.56 -26.09
C ARG A 226 17.64 4.04 -26.09
N SER A 227 18.78 3.51 -25.66
CA SER A 227 19.01 2.06 -25.54
C SER A 227 18.07 1.35 -24.56
N VAL A 228 17.55 2.07 -23.55
CA VAL A 228 16.54 1.56 -22.61
C VAL A 228 15.15 1.57 -23.25
N LEU A 229 14.83 2.60 -24.04
CA LEU A 229 13.55 2.71 -24.75
C LEU A 229 13.41 1.67 -25.87
N SER A 230 14.51 1.32 -26.56
CA SER A 230 14.48 0.41 -27.70
C SER A 230 14.31 -1.07 -27.34
N ASN A 231 14.48 -1.47 -26.07
CA ASN A 231 14.47 -2.89 -25.70
C ASN A 231 13.82 -3.17 -24.32
N PRO A 232 12.54 -2.79 -24.12
CA PRO A 232 11.86 -2.81 -22.82
C PRO A 232 11.58 -4.23 -22.28
N ASN A 233 11.59 -5.26 -23.13
CA ASN A 233 11.04 -6.59 -22.83
C ASN A 233 12.07 -7.73 -22.77
N ARG A 234 13.38 -7.47 -22.59
CA ARG A 234 14.33 -8.57 -22.34
C ARG A 234 14.03 -9.25 -21.01
N THR A 235 13.72 -10.55 -21.08
CA THR A 235 13.02 -11.33 -20.06
C THR A 235 13.88 -11.94 -18.96
N HIS A 236 15.21 -11.90 -19.04
CA HIS A 236 16.07 -12.60 -18.08
C HIS A 236 17.04 -11.72 -17.31
N ASP A 237 17.34 -10.54 -17.84
CA ASP A 237 17.92 -9.41 -17.14
C ASP A 237 17.20 -8.21 -17.74
N SER A 238 16.50 -7.41 -16.93
CA SER A 238 15.89 -6.13 -17.33
C SER A 238 16.72 -5.00 -16.72
N VAL A 239 16.98 -3.94 -17.49
CA VAL A 239 17.84 -2.83 -17.07
C VAL A 239 17.19 -2.22 -15.83
N LYS A 240 17.94 -2.05 -14.75
CA LYS A 240 17.46 -1.35 -13.56
C LYS A 240 17.77 0.13 -13.69
N VAL A 241 17.00 0.96 -12.99
CA VAL A 241 17.28 2.39 -12.83
C VAL A 241 17.53 2.71 -11.37
N SER A 242 18.53 3.54 -11.09
CA SER A 242 18.83 4.05 -9.75
C SER A 242 19.15 5.54 -9.79
N ILE A 243 19.20 6.15 -8.61
CA ILE A 243 19.60 7.54 -8.39
C ILE A 243 20.98 7.56 -7.75
N ARG A 244 21.87 8.39 -8.28
CA ARG A 244 23.17 8.70 -7.71
C ARG A 244 23.16 10.10 -7.13
N VAL A 245 23.53 10.21 -5.86
CA VAL A 245 23.76 11.49 -5.19
C VAL A 245 25.20 11.91 -5.44
N LYS A 246 25.42 13.10 -6.01
CA LYS A 246 26.77 13.63 -6.23
C LYS A 246 27.47 13.82 -4.88
N GLY A 247 28.61 13.15 -4.70
CA GLY A 247 29.37 13.11 -3.45
C GLY A 247 28.90 12.05 -2.43
N GLY A 248 27.78 11.36 -2.66
CA GLY A 248 27.27 10.30 -1.76
C GLY A 248 27.45 8.89 -2.33
N GLY A 249 27.06 8.67 -3.58
CA GLY A 249 27.08 7.34 -4.21
C GLY A 249 25.76 7.00 -4.92
N THR A 250 25.69 5.79 -5.46
CA THR A 250 24.49 5.25 -6.13
C THR A 250 23.65 4.48 -5.12
N LEU A 251 22.34 4.76 -5.06
CA LEU A 251 21.42 4.02 -4.21
C LEU A 251 21.25 2.59 -4.71
N ASN A 252 20.93 1.67 -3.80
CA ASN A 252 20.47 0.34 -4.19
C ASN A 252 19.15 0.45 -4.94
N SER A 253 18.89 -0.51 -5.83
CA SER A 253 17.70 -0.49 -6.65
C SER A 253 17.24 -1.88 -7.08
N ILE A 254 15.93 -2.05 -7.01
CA ILE A 254 15.15 -3.14 -7.63
C ILE A 254 14.23 -2.62 -8.74
N ALA A 255 14.18 -1.29 -8.92
CA ALA A 255 13.31 -0.60 -9.86
C ALA A 255 13.72 -0.87 -11.30
N ARG A 256 12.72 -1.16 -12.14
CA ARG A 256 12.88 -1.44 -13.55
C ARG A 256 11.97 -0.49 -14.33
N PRO A 257 12.46 0.20 -15.37
CA PRO A 257 11.67 1.14 -16.15
C PRO A 257 10.67 0.34 -17.01
N LEU A 258 9.49 0.09 -16.46
CA LEU A 258 8.41 -0.59 -17.18
C LEU A 258 7.73 0.41 -18.10
N LEU A 259 7.40 0.00 -19.33
CA LEU A 259 6.59 0.84 -20.21
C LEU A 259 5.17 0.95 -19.65
N SER A 260 4.68 2.18 -19.49
CA SER A 260 3.25 2.39 -19.22
C SER A 260 2.42 1.81 -20.39
N PRO A 261 1.39 1.00 -20.11
CA PRO A 261 0.55 0.40 -21.14
C PRO A 261 -0.34 1.47 -21.80
N GLY A 262 0.20 2.13 -22.83
CA GLY A 262 -0.53 3.19 -23.55
C GLY A 262 0.36 4.29 -24.12
N LEU A 263 1.34 3.95 -24.98
CA LEU A 263 2.20 4.95 -25.65
C LEU A 263 1.43 5.87 -26.64
N ARG A 264 0.14 5.64 -26.86
CA ARG A 264 -0.71 6.47 -27.72
C ARG A 264 -1.81 7.11 -26.88
N THR A 265 -1.91 8.43 -26.95
CA THR A 265 -3.06 9.18 -26.45
C THR A 265 -4.29 8.79 -27.26
N PRO A 266 -5.28 8.09 -26.68
CA PRO A 266 -6.52 7.88 -27.40
C PRO A 266 -7.25 9.22 -27.57
N ASP A 267 -7.85 9.47 -28.74
CA ASP A 267 -8.60 10.70 -29.03
C ASP A 267 -9.75 10.93 -28.02
N ARG A 268 -10.25 9.84 -27.42
CA ARG A 268 -11.21 9.87 -26.32
C ARG A 268 -10.79 8.89 -25.23
N LYS A 269 -10.89 9.32 -23.98
CA LYS A 269 -10.66 8.46 -22.83
C LYS A 269 -11.74 7.37 -22.76
N PRO A 270 -11.39 6.09 -22.57
CA PRO A 270 -12.33 5.00 -22.34
C PRO A 270 -13.30 5.24 -21.17
N HIS A 271 -12.85 5.96 -20.16
CA HIS A 271 -13.60 6.21 -18.93
C HIS A 271 -13.62 7.71 -18.61
N GLU A 272 -14.82 8.25 -18.38
CA GLU A 272 -14.98 9.65 -17.96
C GLU A 272 -14.51 9.83 -16.50
N MET A 273 -14.87 8.88 -15.63
CA MET A 273 -14.55 8.92 -14.19
C MET A 273 -14.00 7.59 -13.70
N CYS A 274 -12.87 7.69 -13.01
CA CYS A 274 -12.18 6.59 -12.34
C CYS A 274 -11.90 6.96 -10.89
N ILE A 275 -11.62 5.96 -10.05
CA ILE A 275 -11.11 6.19 -8.70
C ILE A 275 -9.77 5.48 -8.53
N CYS A 276 -8.83 6.18 -7.90
CA CYS A 276 -7.65 5.59 -7.32
C CYS A 276 -7.77 5.57 -5.79
N THR A 277 -7.44 4.44 -5.18
CA THR A 277 -7.40 4.28 -3.73
C THR A 277 -6.19 3.46 -3.32
N MET A 278 -5.70 3.68 -2.11
CA MET A 278 -4.67 2.86 -1.48
C MET A 278 -5.20 2.37 -0.14
N LEU A 279 -5.15 1.05 0.06
CA LEU A 279 -5.77 0.43 1.23
C LEU A 279 -4.84 -0.62 1.84
N ARG A 280 -5.17 -0.97 3.09
CA ARG A 280 -4.69 -2.16 3.77
C ARG A 280 -5.82 -2.68 4.65
N ASN A 281 -6.19 -3.94 4.49
CA ASN A 281 -7.22 -4.62 5.27
C ASN A 281 -8.58 -3.89 5.26
N GLN A 282 -9.10 -3.59 4.06
CA GLN A 282 -10.39 -2.92 3.86
C GLN A 282 -11.34 -3.69 2.92
N ALA A 283 -11.08 -4.96 2.65
CA ALA A 283 -11.86 -5.79 1.73
C ALA A 283 -13.34 -5.85 2.12
N GLN A 284 -13.66 -5.93 3.42
CA GLN A 284 -15.05 -5.97 3.90
C GLN A 284 -15.91 -4.77 3.45
N PHE A 285 -15.31 -3.62 3.19
CA PHE A 285 -16.01 -2.40 2.75
C PHE A 285 -16.02 -2.23 1.23
N LEU A 286 -15.15 -2.96 0.52
CA LEU A 286 -14.89 -2.74 -0.90
C LEU A 286 -16.13 -3.02 -1.76
N LYS A 287 -16.95 -4.02 -1.39
CA LYS A 287 -18.15 -4.39 -2.15
C LYS A 287 -19.21 -3.29 -2.13
N GLU A 288 -19.54 -2.75 -0.95
CA GLU A 288 -20.46 -1.62 -0.81
C GLU A 288 -19.91 -0.39 -1.56
N TRP A 289 -18.64 -0.07 -1.33
CA TRP A 289 -17.99 1.10 -1.91
C TRP A 289 -17.96 1.06 -3.44
N VAL A 290 -17.56 -0.06 -4.05
CA VAL A 290 -17.53 -0.19 -5.52
C VAL A 290 -18.94 -0.14 -6.11
N ILE A 291 -19.89 -0.89 -5.56
CA ILE A 291 -21.26 -0.96 -6.11
C ILE A 291 -21.93 0.43 -6.06
N TYR A 292 -21.78 1.13 -4.94
CA TYR A 292 -22.30 2.49 -4.80
C TYR A 292 -21.66 3.45 -5.81
N HIS A 293 -20.33 3.49 -5.88
CA HIS A 293 -19.63 4.39 -6.80
C HIS A 293 -19.92 4.05 -8.27
N ALA A 294 -20.11 2.77 -8.59
CA ALA A 294 -20.54 2.34 -9.92
C ALA A 294 -21.92 2.87 -10.29
N HIS A 295 -22.86 2.85 -9.33
CA HIS A 295 -24.22 3.36 -9.51
C HIS A 295 -24.24 4.85 -9.87
N ILE A 296 -23.40 5.66 -9.22
CA ILE A 296 -23.36 7.12 -9.48
C ILE A 296 -22.51 7.51 -10.71
N GLY A 297 -21.80 6.57 -11.33
CA GLY A 297 -21.16 6.76 -12.63
C GLY A 297 -19.66 6.46 -12.74
N VAL A 298 -19.02 5.97 -11.67
CA VAL A 298 -17.61 5.52 -11.74
C VAL A 298 -17.50 4.23 -12.54
N ARG A 299 -16.48 4.11 -13.40
CA ARG A 299 -16.36 2.97 -14.33
C ARG A 299 -15.12 2.11 -14.14
N ARG A 300 -14.08 2.64 -13.49
CA ARG A 300 -12.79 1.97 -13.31
C ARG A 300 -12.20 2.29 -11.94
N TRP A 301 -11.62 1.27 -11.31
CA TRP A 301 -10.94 1.39 -10.02
C TRP A 301 -9.48 0.94 -10.15
N PHE A 302 -8.60 1.72 -9.54
CA PHE A 302 -7.20 1.39 -9.32
C PHE A 302 -7.00 1.21 -7.81
N VAL A 303 -6.91 -0.03 -7.37
CA VAL A 303 -6.76 -0.43 -5.98
C VAL A 303 -5.29 -0.73 -5.72
N TYR A 304 -4.62 0.15 -4.98
CA TYR A 304 -3.26 -0.04 -4.52
C TYR A 304 -3.31 -0.76 -3.19
N ASP A 305 -2.93 -2.04 -3.21
CA ASP A 305 -2.95 -2.90 -2.04
C ASP A 305 -1.63 -2.79 -1.29
N ASN A 306 -1.66 -2.25 -0.07
CA ASN A 306 -0.51 -2.03 0.79
C ASN A 306 -0.28 -3.19 1.78
N ASN A 307 -0.21 -4.41 1.22
CA ASN A 307 -0.04 -5.67 1.95
C ASN A 307 -1.24 -6.03 2.82
N SER A 308 -2.43 -6.14 2.21
CA SER A 308 -3.60 -6.71 2.85
C SER A 308 -3.44 -8.22 3.11
N ASP A 309 -4.17 -8.71 4.11
CA ASP A 309 -4.30 -10.12 4.51
C ASP A 309 -5.76 -10.53 4.83
N ASP A 310 -6.73 -9.82 4.23
CA ASP A 310 -8.17 -9.93 4.49
C ASP A 310 -8.98 -10.46 3.29
N ASP A 311 -8.41 -11.44 2.56
CA ASP A 311 -9.04 -12.10 1.40
C ASP A 311 -9.49 -11.14 0.29
N ILE A 312 -8.78 -10.02 0.13
CA ILE A 312 -9.12 -8.99 -0.86
C ILE A 312 -9.21 -9.51 -2.30
N GLU A 313 -8.41 -10.53 -2.66
CA GLU A 313 -8.46 -11.16 -3.98
C GLU A 313 -9.83 -11.80 -4.23
N ASP A 314 -10.35 -12.56 -3.27
CA ASP A 314 -11.66 -13.21 -3.33
C ASP A 314 -12.78 -12.18 -3.36
N VAL A 315 -12.67 -11.11 -2.55
CA VAL A 315 -13.64 -10.02 -2.57
C VAL A 315 -13.66 -9.32 -3.92
N ILE A 316 -12.50 -8.96 -4.47
CA ILE A 316 -12.39 -8.34 -5.80
C ILE A 316 -12.97 -9.27 -6.87
N ALA A 317 -12.65 -10.56 -6.84
CA ALA A 317 -13.19 -11.56 -7.77
C ALA A 317 -14.72 -11.67 -7.67
N SER A 318 -15.28 -11.59 -6.46
CA SER A 318 -16.74 -11.59 -6.25
C SER A 318 -17.42 -10.37 -6.88
N ILE A 319 -16.77 -9.19 -6.87
CA ILE A 319 -17.29 -7.96 -7.47
C ILE A 319 -17.14 -7.99 -9.01
N PHE A 320 -16.07 -8.57 -9.53
CA PHE A 320 -15.83 -8.71 -10.97
C PHE A 320 -16.94 -9.48 -11.70
N SER A 321 -17.56 -10.45 -11.03
CA SER A 321 -18.73 -11.17 -11.56
C SER A 321 -19.89 -10.24 -11.95
N VAL A 322 -19.89 -8.99 -11.47
CA VAL A 322 -20.88 -7.93 -11.71
C VAL A 322 -20.43 -6.94 -12.81
N LYS A 323 -19.38 -7.25 -13.59
CA LYS A 323 -18.84 -6.44 -14.71
C LYS A 323 -18.23 -5.07 -14.32
N HIS A 324 -17.67 -4.95 -13.13
CA HIS A 324 -16.89 -3.76 -12.76
C HIS A 324 -15.41 -3.92 -13.12
N ASN A 325 -14.79 -2.87 -13.65
CA ASN A 325 -13.39 -2.91 -14.06
C ASN A 325 -12.50 -2.47 -12.88
N ILE A 326 -12.12 -3.40 -12.01
CA ILE A 326 -11.20 -3.17 -10.89
C ILE A 326 -9.78 -3.56 -11.31
N SER A 327 -8.74 -2.88 -10.84
CA SER A 327 -7.35 -3.33 -11.00
C SER A 327 -6.68 -3.27 -9.65
N ARG A 328 -6.29 -4.44 -9.15
CA ARG A 328 -5.42 -4.54 -7.99
C ARG A 328 -3.99 -4.34 -8.45
N HIS A 329 -3.23 -3.58 -7.69
CA HIS A 329 -1.79 -3.43 -7.88
C HIS A 329 -1.11 -3.55 -6.53
N ILE A 330 -0.11 -4.40 -6.47
CA ILE A 330 0.59 -4.67 -5.23
C ILE A 330 1.54 -3.52 -4.97
N TRP A 331 1.28 -2.76 -3.92
CA TRP A 331 2.10 -1.61 -3.51
C TRP A 331 2.64 -1.85 -2.11
N PRO A 332 3.62 -2.74 -1.92
CA PRO A 332 3.98 -3.27 -0.61
C PRO A 332 4.83 -2.29 0.23
N TRP A 333 5.01 -1.08 -0.29
CA TRP A 333 5.94 -0.06 0.15
C TRP A 333 5.39 0.74 1.35
N ILE A 334 6.13 0.74 2.46
CA ILE A 334 5.67 1.35 3.72
C ILE A 334 5.85 2.86 3.69
N LYS A 335 4.78 3.60 4.05
CA LYS A 335 4.77 5.08 4.12
C LYS A 335 5.15 5.70 2.77
N THR A 336 4.38 5.39 1.72
CA THR A 336 4.63 5.84 0.33
C THR A 336 3.34 6.18 -0.42
N GLN A 337 2.34 6.69 0.29
CA GLN A 337 1.01 6.99 -0.24
C GLN A 337 1.06 7.97 -1.42
N GLU A 338 1.77 9.09 -1.29
CA GLU A 338 1.92 10.11 -2.34
C GLU A 338 2.64 9.55 -3.57
N ALA A 339 3.63 8.68 -3.37
CA ALA A 339 4.31 7.98 -4.45
C ALA A 339 3.37 7.01 -5.18
N GLY A 340 2.57 6.23 -4.43
CA GLY A 340 1.60 5.32 -5.03
C GLY A 340 0.47 6.04 -5.75
N PHE A 341 0.00 7.18 -5.24
CA PHE A 341 -0.97 8.02 -5.95
C PHE A 341 -0.39 8.68 -7.20
N ALA A 342 0.87 9.11 -7.18
CA ALA A 342 1.55 9.57 -8.39
C ALA A 342 1.71 8.44 -9.43
N HIS A 343 2.10 7.24 -9.01
CA HIS A 343 2.16 6.05 -9.86
C HIS A 343 0.77 5.72 -10.44
N CYS A 344 -0.27 5.83 -9.63
CA CYS A 344 -1.65 5.63 -10.05
C CYS A 344 -2.12 6.67 -11.05
N ALA A 345 -1.82 7.94 -10.83
CA ALA A 345 -2.17 9.02 -11.73
C ALA A 345 -1.58 8.78 -13.12
N LEU A 346 -0.32 8.35 -13.20
CA LEU A 346 0.34 8.00 -14.47
C LEU A 346 -0.38 6.83 -15.18
N ARG A 347 -0.74 5.76 -14.46
CA ARG A 347 -1.45 4.60 -15.03
C ARG A 347 -2.89 4.93 -15.44
N ALA A 348 -3.59 5.74 -14.65
CA ALA A 348 -4.95 6.14 -14.92
C ALA A 348 -5.03 7.12 -16.10
N ARG A 349 -3.97 7.92 -16.33
CA ARG A 349 -3.89 8.91 -17.41
C ARG A 349 -4.22 8.34 -18.79
N ASP A 350 -3.90 7.08 -19.06
CA ASP A 350 -4.18 6.43 -20.35
C ASP A 350 -5.66 6.11 -20.58
N SER A 351 -6.41 5.85 -19.51
CA SER A 351 -7.77 5.32 -19.61
C SER A 351 -8.86 6.26 -19.06
N CYS A 352 -8.49 7.27 -18.28
CA CYS A 352 -9.41 8.09 -17.49
C CYS A 352 -9.29 9.57 -17.82
N LYS A 353 -10.43 10.26 -17.92
CA LYS A 353 -10.47 11.73 -18.05
C LYS A 353 -10.40 12.41 -16.68
N TRP A 354 -11.14 11.91 -15.70
CA TRP A 354 -11.11 12.36 -14.32
C TRP A 354 -10.78 11.19 -13.39
N VAL A 355 -9.98 11.46 -12.36
CA VAL A 355 -9.57 10.47 -11.36
C VAL A 355 -9.84 11.05 -9.98
N GLY A 356 -10.75 10.43 -9.23
CA GLY A 356 -10.93 10.70 -7.81
C GLY A 356 -9.86 9.99 -7.00
N PHE A 357 -9.22 10.69 -6.07
CA PHE A 357 -8.30 10.11 -5.09
C PHE A 357 -9.00 10.10 -3.74
N ILE A 358 -9.69 9.00 -3.43
CA ILE A 358 -10.49 8.85 -2.20
C ILE A 358 -10.26 7.49 -1.55
N ASP A 359 -10.43 7.44 -0.24
CA ASP A 359 -10.28 6.23 0.56
C ASP A 359 -11.54 5.34 0.49
N VAL A 360 -11.44 4.06 0.88
CA VAL A 360 -12.56 3.10 0.81
C VAL A 360 -13.69 3.43 1.79
N ASP A 361 -13.40 4.20 2.84
CA ASP A 361 -14.39 4.73 3.78
C ASP A 361 -14.97 6.09 3.34
N GLU A 362 -14.69 6.55 2.12
CA GLU A 362 -15.16 7.84 1.58
C GLU A 362 -16.14 7.65 0.43
N PHE A 363 -17.31 8.29 0.52
CA PHE A 363 -18.42 8.14 -0.42
C PHE A 363 -18.83 9.50 -0.99
N PHE A 364 -18.83 9.65 -2.31
CA PHE A 364 -19.43 10.83 -2.95
C PHE A 364 -20.94 10.82 -2.75
N TYR A 365 -21.50 11.87 -2.18
CA TYR A 365 -22.93 12.08 -2.06
C TYR A 365 -23.33 13.31 -2.88
N LEU A 366 -24.39 13.19 -3.69
CA LEU A 366 -24.88 14.24 -4.60
C LEU A 366 -26.29 14.71 -4.16
N PRO A 367 -26.41 15.72 -3.28
CA PRO A 367 -27.71 16.16 -2.76
C PRO A 367 -28.64 16.71 -3.83
N SER A 368 -28.07 17.30 -4.89
CA SER A 368 -28.80 17.84 -6.05
C SER A 368 -29.58 16.79 -6.84
N GLY A 369 -29.32 15.50 -6.65
CA GLY A 369 -29.88 14.42 -7.48
C GLY A 369 -29.26 14.30 -8.88
N LEU A 370 -28.27 15.14 -9.20
CA LEU A 370 -27.50 15.02 -10.44
C LEU A 370 -26.65 13.74 -10.43
N SER A 371 -26.30 13.23 -11.62
CA SER A 371 -25.28 12.18 -11.72
C SER A 371 -23.88 12.78 -11.54
N LEU A 372 -22.92 11.96 -11.07
CA LEU A 372 -21.52 12.37 -10.96
C LEU A 372 -20.98 12.86 -12.31
N LEU A 373 -21.40 12.24 -13.41
CA LEU A 373 -20.98 12.62 -14.75
C LEU A 373 -21.53 13.99 -15.16
N ASP A 374 -22.72 14.37 -14.71
CA ASP A 374 -23.28 15.69 -15.01
C ASP A 374 -22.55 16.80 -14.25
N VAL A 375 -22.20 16.55 -12.98
CA VAL A 375 -21.33 17.45 -12.21
C VAL A 375 -20.00 17.64 -12.94
N LEU A 376 -19.33 16.54 -13.32
CA LEU A 376 -18.03 16.60 -14.02
C LEU A 376 -18.13 17.31 -15.37
N ARG A 377 -19.19 17.08 -16.16
CA ARG A 377 -19.39 17.74 -17.45
C ARG A 377 -19.64 19.23 -17.29
N ASN A 378 -20.40 19.64 -16.28
CA ASN A 378 -20.64 21.06 -16.00
C ASN A 378 -19.33 21.77 -15.67
N GLN A 379 -18.48 21.16 -14.84
CA GLN A 379 -17.19 21.73 -14.49
C GLN A 379 -16.19 21.69 -15.64
N ALA A 380 -16.21 20.64 -16.46
CA ALA A 380 -15.35 20.51 -17.62
C ALA A 380 -15.65 21.53 -18.76
N LYS A 381 -16.72 22.34 -18.66
CA LYS A 381 -16.99 23.44 -19.59
C LYS A 381 -15.88 24.50 -19.53
N ASN A 382 -15.28 24.70 -18.36
CA ASN A 382 -14.10 25.55 -18.22
C ASN A 382 -12.84 24.71 -18.44
N VAL A 383 -12.21 24.86 -19.61
CA VAL A 383 -11.03 24.09 -20.01
C VAL A 383 -9.79 24.29 -19.11
N SER A 384 -9.79 25.34 -18.29
CA SER A 384 -8.69 25.64 -17.35
C SER A 384 -8.86 24.97 -15.98
N VAL A 385 -9.98 24.28 -15.72
CA VAL A 385 -10.17 23.51 -14.49
C VAL A 385 -9.46 22.17 -14.61
N GLY A 386 -8.44 21.97 -13.77
CA GLY A 386 -7.68 20.72 -13.69
C GLY A 386 -7.99 19.87 -12.44
N GLU A 387 -8.62 20.46 -11.44
CA GLU A 387 -8.92 19.84 -10.16
C GLU A 387 -10.28 20.31 -9.64
N ILE A 388 -11.07 19.38 -9.14
CA ILE A 388 -12.37 19.62 -8.51
C ILE A 388 -12.24 19.21 -7.04
N ARG A 389 -12.38 20.16 -6.13
CA ARG A 389 -12.29 19.95 -4.67
C ARG A 389 -13.67 19.79 -4.07
N VAL A 390 -13.83 18.73 -3.30
CA VAL A 390 -15.10 18.33 -2.70
C VAL A 390 -14.95 18.37 -1.18
N SER A 391 -15.85 19.08 -0.49
CA SER A 391 -15.83 19.12 0.98
C SER A 391 -16.10 17.73 1.55
N CYS A 392 -15.42 17.38 2.63
CA CYS A 392 -15.50 16.07 3.27
C CYS A 392 -16.00 16.21 4.72
N HIS A 393 -16.90 15.33 5.16
CA HIS A 393 -17.44 15.31 6.52
C HIS A 393 -17.23 13.95 7.17
N SER A 394 -16.69 13.94 8.39
CA SER A 394 -16.49 12.70 9.16
C SER A 394 -17.76 12.23 9.85
N PHE A 395 -18.16 11.00 9.57
CA PHE A 395 -19.25 10.29 10.22
C PHE A 395 -18.77 9.57 11.48
N GLY A 396 -19.66 9.52 12.48
CA GLY A 396 -19.48 8.86 13.77
C GLY A 396 -20.20 7.51 13.87
N PRO A 397 -20.02 6.77 14.98
CA PRO A 397 -20.58 5.42 15.12
C PRO A 397 -22.10 5.37 15.21
N SER A 398 -22.77 6.52 15.35
CA SER A 398 -24.24 6.64 15.27
C SER A 398 -24.97 5.82 16.34
N GLY A 399 -24.40 5.72 17.54
CA GLY A 399 -24.93 4.92 18.64
C GLY A 399 -24.68 3.41 18.50
N LEU A 400 -24.01 2.98 17.43
CA LEU A 400 -23.76 1.56 17.18
C LEU A 400 -22.53 1.06 17.94
N THR A 401 -22.62 -0.18 18.43
CA THR A 401 -21.51 -0.94 19.03
C THR A 401 -21.04 -2.09 18.15
N GLN A 402 -21.83 -2.47 17.15
CA GLN A 402 -21.51 -3.50 16.16
C GLN A 402 -21.63 -2.95 14.75
N MET A 403 -20.94 -3.61 13.81
CA MET A 403 -20.97 -3.21 12.41
C MET A 403 -22.40 -3.35 11.86
N PRO A 404 -22.91 -2.32 11.16
CA PRO A 404 -24.26 -2.38 10.60
C PRO A 404 -24.30 -3.41 9.46
N PRO A 405 -25.21 -4.41 9.50
CA PRO A 405 -25.31 -5.42 8.45
C PRO A 405 -25.77 -4.84 7.10
N GLN A 406 -26.35 -3.64 7.10
CA GLN A 406 -26.73 -2.89 5.90
C GLN A 406 -25.56 -2.15 5.25
N GLY A 407 -24.38 -2.13 5.86
CA GLY A 407 -23.23 -1.36 5.39
C GLY A 407 -23.12 0.02 6.02
N VAL A 408 -21.98 0.67 5.76
CA VAL A 408 -21.59 1.94 6.40
C VAL A 408 -22.49 3.09 5.99
N THR A 409 -22.96 3.10 4.73
CA THR A 409 -23.79 4.18 4.18
C THR A 409 -25.17 4.26 4.80
N VAL A 410 -25.71 3.12 5.22
CA VAL A 410 -27.05 3.03 5.84
C VAL A 410 -26.97 3.05 7.37
N GLY A 411 -25.94 2.42 7.94
CA GLY A 411 -25.83 2.28 9.39
C GLY A 411 -25.33 3.54 10.11
N TYR A 412 -24.40 4.29 9.51
CA TYR A 412 -23.86 5.48 10.13
C TYR A 412 -24.53 6.74 9.58
N THR A 413 -25.32 7.41 10.42
CA THR A 413 -26.14 8.58 10.05
C THR A 413 -25.90 9.80 10.94
N CYS A 414 -24.85 9.78 11.76
CA CYS A 414 -24.42 10.95 12.50
C CYS A 414 -23.04 11.38 12.02
N ARG A 415 -22.75 12.68 12.09
CA ARG A 415 -21.44 13.21 11.74
C ARG A 415 -21.05 14.43 12.56
N LYS A 416 -19.78 14.82 12.43
CA LYS A 416 -19.29 16.12 12.90
C LYS A 416 -19.89 17.25 12.08
N ALA A 417 -20.13 18.40 12.71
CA ALA A 417 -20.64 19.60 12.06
C ALA A 417 -19.59 20.21 11.12
N THR A 418 -18.34 20.25 11.57
CA THR A 418 -17.22 20.83 10.81
C THR A 418 -16.75 19.91 9.69
N ALA A 419 -16.51 20.47 8.50
CA ALA A 419 -15.87 19.75 7.41
C ALA A 419 -14.38 19.51 7.70
N GLU A 420 -13.86 18.39 7.19
CA GLU A 420 -12.44 18.10 7.10
C GLU A 420 -11.80 18.76 5.87
N ARG A 421 -10.53 18.45 5.62
CA ARG A 421 -9.87 18.80 4.35
C ARG A 421 -10.62 18.16 3.18
N HIS A 422 -10.70 18.89 2.07
CA HIS A 422 -11.31 18.41 0.85
C HIS A 422 -10.59 17.16 0.31
N LYS A 423 -11.30 16.42 -0.55
CA LYS A 423 -10.69 15.45 -1.46
C LYS A 423 -10.86 15.95 -2.88
N SER A 424 -10.10 15.40 -3.81
CA SER A 424 -10.08 15.94 -5.17
C SER A 424 -10.32 14.89 -6.24
N ILE A 425 -10.97 15.38 -7.29
CA ILE A 425 -11.11 14.72 -8.57
C ILE A 425 -10.24 15.50 -9.55
N VAL A 426 -9.23 14.84 -10.12
CA VAL A 426 -8.17 15.50 -10.88
C VAL A 426 -8.16 15.01 -12.31
N ASN A 427 -7.91 15.91 -13.25
CA ASN A 427 -7.62 15.53 -14.62
C ASN A 427 -6.13 15.16 -14.72
N PRO A 428 -5.78 13.87 -14.92
CA PRO A 428 -4.40 13.43 -14.91
C PRO A 428 -3.58 13.98 -16.09
N GLU A 429 -4.21 14.51 -17.14
CA GLU A 429 -3.51 15.12 -18.27
C GLU A 429 -2.84 16.44 -17.93
N VAL A 430 -3.30 17.14 -16.89
CA VAL A 430 -2.88 18.50 -16.56
C VAL A 430 -2.03 18.58 -15.29
N LEU A 431 -1.58 17.43 -14.80
CA LEU A 431 -0.68 17.33 -13.66
C LEU A 431 0.70 17.92 -13.97
N ASN A 432 1.29 18.59 -12.98
CA ASN A 432 2.65 19.06 -13.05
C ASN A 432 3.62 17.87 -13.26
N SER A 433 4.67 18.05 -14.06
CA SER A 433 5.65 17.00 -14.36
C SER A 433 6.41 16.48 -13.14
N THR A 434 6.43 17.26 -12.05
CA THR A 434 7.01 16.88 -10.76
C THR A 434 6.16 15.88 -9.97
N LEU A 435 4.87 15.75 -10.30
CA LEU A 435 3.89 14.88 -9.63
C LEU A 435 3.76 15.10 -8.11
N ILE A 436 4.15 16.29 -7.63
CA ILE A 436 3.97 16.66 -6.22
C ILE A 436 2.48 16.57 -5.88
N ASN A 437 2.19 15.89 -4.78
CA ASN A 437 0.83 15.77 -4.25
C ASN A 437 0.83 15.76 -2.73
N VAL A 438 -0.32 16.13 -2.19
CA VAL A 438 -0.63 16.11 -0.76
C VAL A 438 -1.79 15.13 -0.56
N VAL A 439 -1.50 13.87 -0.90
CA VAL A 439 -2.43 12.73 -0.87
C VAL A 439 -3.57 12.89 -1.88
N HIS A 440 -4.58 13.68 -1.59
CA HIS A 440 -5.81 13.75 -2.40
C HIS A 440 -5.83 14.92 -3.39
N HIS A 441 -4.78 15.75 -3.48
CA HIS A 441 -4.64 16.78 -4.52
C HIS A 441 -3.22 16.85 -5.06
N PHE A 442 -3.09 17.29 -6.31
CA PHE A 442 -1.83 17.36 -7.04
C PHE A 442 -1.51 18.79 -7.44
N HIS A 443 -0.22 19.11 -7.55
CA HIS A 443 0.19 20.32 -8.25
C HIS A 443 -0.18 20.19 -9.74
N LEU A 444 -0.83 21.23 -10.27
CA LEU A 444 -1.22 21.32 -11.68
C LEU A 444 -0.13 22.01 -12.51
N ARG A 445 -0.21 21.86 -13.83
CA ARG A 445 0.59 22.66 -14.77
C ARG A 445 0.10 24.10 -14.80
N ASP A 446 0.99 25.01 -15.19
CA ASP A 446 0.66 26.42 -15.36
C ASP A 446 -0.53 26.62 -16.30
N GLY A 447 -1.41 27.56 -15.94
CA GLY A 447 -2.66 27.83 -16.66
C GLY A 447 -3.85 26.97 -16.22
N PHE A 448 -3.63 25.94 -15.40
CA PHE A 448 -4.71 25.14 -14.80
C PHE A 448 -4.91 25.47 -13.32
N HIS A 449 -6.16 25.43 -12.86
CA HIS A 449 -6.52 25.70 -11.47
C HIS A 449 -7.51 24.70 -10.91
N TYR A 450 -7.66 24.72 -9.60
CA TYR A 450 -8.68 23.98 -8.88
C TYR A 450 -9.96 24.81 -8.78
N MET A 451 -11.09 24.12 -8.64
CA MET A 451 -12.35 24.74 -8.23
C MET A 451 -12.94 24.01 -7.03
N ASN A 452 -13.60 24.75 -6.13
CA ASN A 452 -14.34 24.14 -5.02
C ASN A 452 -15.79 23.93 -5.44
N LEU A 453 -16.33 22.73 -5.22
CA LEU A 453 -17.74 22.47 -5.42
C LEU A 453 -18.58 22.94 -4.24
N GLU A 454 -19.79 23.39 -4.56
CA GLU A 454 -20.80 23.70 -3.56
C GLU A 454 -21.33 22.41 -2.92
N ARG A 455 -21.62 22.48 -1.62
CA ARG A 455 -22.10 21.30 -0.86
C ARG A 455 -23.41 20.74 -1.39
N SER A 456 -24.26 21.60 -1.96
CA SER A 456 -25.52 21.20 -2.59
C SER A 456 -25.32 20.39 -3.87
N GLU A 457 -24.17 20.54 -4.54
CA GLU A 457 -23.85 19.77 -5.74
C GLU A 457 -23.26 18.41 -5.36
N MET A 458 -22.22 18.42 -4.53
CA MET A 458 -21.53 17.20 -4.10
C MET A 458 -20.75 17.38 -2.79
N VAL A 459 -20.77 16.35 -1.96
CA VAL A 459 -20.04 16.27 -0.70
C VAL A 459 -19.45 14.85 -0.54
N ILE A 460 -18.43 14.68 0.29
CA ILE A 460 -17.91 13.36 0.66
C ILE A 460 -18.33 13.04 2.08
N ASN A 461 -18.98 11.88 2.23
CA ASN A 461 -19.22 11.24 3.52
C ASN A 461 -18.04 10.33 3.83
N HIS A 462 -17.26 10.68 4.85
CA HIS A 462 -16.10 9.91 5.29
C HIS A 462 -16.46 9.15 6.57
N TYR A 463 -16.64 7.84 6.47
CA TYR A 463 -16.96 6.92 7.56
C TYR A 463 -15.72 6.62 8.41
N LYS A 464 -15.12 7.70 8.91
CA LYS A 464 -13.83 7.72 9.61
C LYS A 464 -13.89 7.05 10.98
N TYR A 465 -14.96 7.31 11.72
CA TYR A 465 -15.15 6.87 13.11
C TYR A 465 -16.27 5.82 13.15
N GLN A 466 -15.93 4.60 12.74
CA GLN A 466 -16.83 3.45 12.80
C GLN A 466 -16.89 2.88 14.22
N VAL A 467 -17.63 1.78 14.39
CA VAL A 467 -17.63 1.04 15.66
C VAL A 467 -16.22 0.64 16.08
N TRP A 468 -16.00 0.53 17.39
CA TRP A 468 -14.66 0.40 17.96
C TRP A 468 -13.86 -0.77 17.39
N GLU A 469 -14.52 -1.92 17.18
CA GLU A 469 -13.89 -3.11 16.62
C GLU A 469 -13.23 -2.87 15.25
N VAL A 470 -13.81 -1.99 14.43
CA VAL A 470 -13.18 -1.60 13.16
C VAL A 470 -12.13 -0.51 13.41
N PHE A 471 -12.47 0.48 14.23
CA PHE A 471 -11.63 1.66 14.40
C PHE A 471 -10.26 1.33 15.01
N LYS A 472 -10.21 0.37 15.94
CA LYS A 472 -8.99 -0.02 16.66
C LYS A 472 -7.88 -0.52 15.72
N GLU A 473 -8.22 -1.01 14.54
CA GLU A 473 -7.23 -1.44 13.53
C GLU A 473 -6.32 -0.29 13.08
N LYS A 474 -6.80 0.96 13.14
CA LYS A 474 -6.00 2.16 12.82
C LYS A 474 -4.81 2.38 13.76
N PHE A 475 -4.72 1.64 14.88
CA PHE A 475 -3.59 1.69 15.82
C PHE A 475 -2.39 0.84 15.38
N TYR A 476 -2.60 -0.22 14.59
CA TYR A 476 -1.56 -1.22 14.35
C TYR A 476 -0.74 -0.97 13.08
N ARG A 477 -1.32 -0.37 12.04
CA ARG A 477 -0.57 0.05 10.84
C ARG A 477 -1.33 1.12 10.04
N ARG A 478 -0.60 2.12 9.52
CA ARG A 478 -1.13 3.15 8.62
C ARG A 478 -0.38 3.25 7.31
N VAL A 479 -1.14 3.46 6.25
CA VAL A 479 -0.63 3.66 4.89
C VAL A 479 -0.01 5.06 4.71
N ALA A 480 -0.56 6.08 5.38
CA ALA A 480 -0.19 7.49 5.22
C ALA A 480 1.30 7.76 5.50
N THR A 481 1.96 8.47 4.58
CA THR A 481 3.42 8.63 4.54
C THR A 481 4.01 9.45 5.68
N TYR A 482 3.41 10.60 5.96
CA TYR A 482 3.95 11.58 6.91
C TYR A 482 3.24 11.58 8.27
N VAL A 483 2.36 10.59 8.50
CA VAL A 483 1.61 10.46 9.75
C VAL A 483 2.31 9.45 10.64
N ALA A 484 2.69 9.86 11.85
CA ALA A 484 3.27 9.00 12.86
C ALA A 484 2.30 7.86 13.23
N ASP A 485 2.86 6.71 13.58
CA ASP A 485 2.05 5.59 14.04
C ASP A 485 1.40 5.93 15.37
N TRP A 486 0.17 5.45 15.56
CA TRP A 486 -0.63 5.83 16.73
C TRP A 486 -0.06 5.32 18.04
N GLN A 487 0.77 4.28 17.99
CA GLN A 487 1.50 3.74 19.14
C GLN A 487 2.64 4.67 19.61
N GLU A 488 3.05 5.63 18.79
CA GLU A 488 4.05 6.62 19.15
C GLU A 488 3.38 7.86 19.76
N ASP A 489 4.02 8.52 20.72
CA ASP A 489 3.49 9.78 21.28
C ASP A 489 3.70 11.00 20.35
N GLN A 490 4.42 10.81 19.24
CA GLN A 490 4.71 11.87 18.28
C GLN A 490 3.42 12.38 17.61
N ASN A 491 3.21 13.69 17.67
CA ASN A 491 2.03 14.36 17.11
C ASN A 491 0.69 13.84 17.68
N ALA A 492 0.64 13.49 18.97
CA ALA A 492 -0.58 13.07 19.66
C ALA A 492 -1.75 14.08 19.51
N GLY A 493 -1.46 15.38 19.40
CA GLY A 493 -2.45 16.43 19.17
C GLY A 493 -2.81 16.71 17.70
N SER A 494 -2.33 15.91 16.74
CA SER A 494 -2.66 16.12 15.32
C SER A 494 -4.14 15.89 15.03
N LYS A 495 -4.68 16.61 14.03
CA LYS A 495 -6.00 16.36 13.45
C LYS A 495 -6.13 14.98 12.78
N ASP A 496 -5.00 14.31 12.55
CA ASP A 496 -4.94 12.93 12.04
C ASP A 496 -5.22 11.87 13.13
N ARG A 497 -5.27 12.29 14.40
CA ARG A 497 -5.69 11.46 15.53
C ARG A 497 -7.15 11.70 15.90
N ALA A 498 -7.80 10.66 16.43
CA ALA A 498 -9.12 10.85 17.02
C ALA A 498 -8.95 11.60 18.34
N PRO A 499 -9.71 12.71 18.55
CA PRO A 499 -9.67 13.43 19.80
C PRO A 499 -9.97 12.52 21.00
N GLY A 500 -9.17 12.67 22.07
CA GLY A 500 -9.36 11.95 23.32
C GLY A 500 -8.93 10.48 23.31
N LEU A 501 -8.15 10.02 22.32
CA LEU A 501 -7.50 8.71 22.34
C LEU A 501 -6.00 8.86 22.60
N GLY A 502 -5.46 7.96 23.43
CA GLY A 502 -4.02 7.83 23.67
C GLY A 502 -3.33 6.98 22.61
N THR A 503 -2.20 6.37 22.95
CA THR A 503 -1.43 5.50 22.06
C THR A 503 -1.83 4.02 22.10
N LYS A 504 -2.73 3.67 23.01
CA LYS A 504 -3.24 2.30 23.18
C LYS A 504 -4.65 2.19 22.62
N ALA A 505 -4.93 1.04 21.99
CA ALA A 505 -6.25 0.67 21.52
C ALA A 505 -7.15 0.25 22.71
N VAL A 506 -7.64 1.23 23.47
CA VAL A 506 -8.63 1.04 24.54
C VAL A 506 -9.92 1.77 24.16
N GLU A 507 -11.05 1.07 24.18
CA GLU A 507 -12.36 1.63 23.86
C GLU A 507 -12.81 2.65 24.93
N PRO A 508 -13.13 3.89 24.55
CA PRO A 508 -13.80 4.82 25.46
C PRO A 508 -15.25 4.41 25.72
N GLU A 509 -15.73 4.60 26.95
CA GLU A 509 -17.11 4.27 27.35
C GLU A 509 -18.17 4.97 26.48
N ASP A 510 -17.88 6.18 26.01
CA ASP A 510 -18.78 7.00 25.21
C ASP A 510 -18.59 6.83 23.69
N TRP A 511 -17.70 5.92 23.23
CA TRP A 511 -17.29 5.80 21.83
C TRP A 511 -18.46 5.76 20.85
N SER A 512 -19.47 4.92 21.12
CA SER A 512 -20.64 4.74 20.26
C SER A 512 -21.41 6.05 19.98
N SER A 513 -21.34 7.02 20.90
CA SER A 513 -22.01 8.32 20.79
C SER A 513 -21.10 9.46 20.33
N ARG A 514 -19.77 9.23 20.23
CA ARG A 514 -18.82 10.28 19.83
C ARG A 514 -19.03 10.71 18.39
N PHE A 515 -18.64 11.96 18.10
CA PHE A 515 -18.62 12.54 16.76
C PHE A 515 -20.00 12.64 16.08
N CYS A 516 -21.09 12.57 16.85
CA CYS A 516 -22.48 12.68 16.40
C CYS A 516 -23.08 14.07 16.71
N GLU A 517 -22.56 15.13 16.07
CA GLU A 517 -23.02 16.51 16.28
C GLU A 517 -24.23 16.85 15.41
N VAL A 518 -24.33 16.25 14.22
CA VAL A 518 -25.39 16.46 13.24
C VAL A 518 -25.96 15.12 12.81
N ASN A 519 -27.29 14.99 12.80
CA ASN A 519 -27.97 13.88 12.15
C ASN A 519 -27.99 14.11 10.64
N ASP A 520 -27.42 13.19 9.87
CA ASP A 520 -27.27 13.27 8.42
C ASP A 520 -27.62 11.92 7.79
N THR A 521 -28.82 11.86 7.19
CA THR A 521 -29.37 10.64 6.58
C THR A 521 -29.36 10.69 5.05
N GLY A 522 -28.83 11.76 4.45
CA GLY A 522 -29.01 12.03 3.03
C GLY A 522 -28.52 10.90 2.13
N LEU A 523 -27.32 10.37 2.40
CA LEU A 523 -26.78 9.25 1.64
C LEU A 523 -27.52 7.94 1.92
N ARG A 524 -27.89 7.67 3.18
CA ARG A 524 -28.70 6.50 3.55
C ARG A 524 -29.99 6.45 2.74
N ASP A 525 -30.71 7.57 2.70
CA ASP A 525 -32.04 7.63 2.10
C ASP A 525 -31.94 7.39 0.58
N VAL A 526 -30.90 7.94 -0.08
CA VAL A 526 -30.60 7.67 -1.50
C VAL A 526 -30.22 6.21 -1.75
N VAL A 527 -29.39 5.61 -0.88
CA VAL A 527 -28.99 4.21 -1.00
C VAL A 527 -30.19 3.27 -0.88
N LEU A 528 -31.02 3.48 0.14
CA LEU A 528 -32.23 2.67 0.36
C LEU A 528 -33.24 2.83 -0.79
N GLN A 529 -33.39 4.04 -1.31
CA GLN A 529 -34.31 4.31 -2.43
C GLN A 529 -33.87 3.62 -3.72
N ASN A 530 -32.57 3.65 -4.04
CA ASN A 530 -32.07 3.28 -5.37
C ASN A 530 -31.46 1.89 -5.46
N LEU A 531 -30.94 1.34 -4.36
CA LEU A 531 -30.16 0.10 -4.38
C LEU A 531 -30.84 -1.06 -3.64
N THR A 532 -31.85 -0.81 -2.80
CA THR A 532 -32.59 -1.88 -2.13
C THR A 532 -33.36 -2.72 -3.14
N ASN A 533 -33.14 -4.03 -3.10
CA ASN A 533 -33.88 -4.97 -3.93
C ASN A 533 -35.36 -5.01 -3.51
N ARG A 534 -36.26 -4.75 -4.45
CA ARG A 534 -37.72 -4.69 -4.20
C ARG A 534 -38.34 -6.00 -3.70
N ARG A 535 -37.70 -7.15 -3.94
CA ARG A 535 -38.22 -8.47 -3.53
C ARG A 535 -37.64 -8.95 -2.21
N THR A 536 -36.33 -8.80 -2.03
CA THR A 536 -35.64 -9.31 -0.83
C THR A 536 -35.52 -8.26 0.27
N HIS A 537 -35.73 -6.97 -0.05
CA HIS A 537 -35.44 -5.83 0.82
C HIS A 537 -33.98 -5.75 1.29
N LEU A 538 -33.07 -6.44 0.59
CA LEU A 538 -31.63 -6.43 0.86
C LEU A 538 -30.91 -5.51 -0.13
N LEU A 539 -29.81 -4.93 0.33
CA LEU A 539 -28.85 -4.21 -0.51
C LEU A 539 -27.92 -5.21 -1.23
N PRO A 540 -27.32 -4.83 -2.37
CA PRO A 540 -26.52 -5.76 -3.20
C PRO A 540 -25.27 -6.32 -2.50
N TRP A 541 -24.78 -5.64 -1.48
CA TRP A 541 -23.64 -6.08 -0.68
C TRP A 541 -24.02 -6.92 0.54
N GLN A 542 -25.30 -6.95 0.92
CA GLN A 542 -25.74 -7.78 2.05
C GLN A 542 -25.74 -9.26 1.66
N GLU A 543 -25.25 -10.10 2.57
CA GLU A 543 -25.39 -11.54 2.42
C GLU A 543 -26.82 -11.97 2.72
N GLU A 544 -27.39 -12.78 1.84
CA GLU A 544 -28.64 -13.46 2.14
C GLU A 544 -28.33 -14.51 3.21
N HIS A 545 -28.77 -14.28 4.45
CA HIS A 545 -28.66 -15.28 5.52
C HIS A 545 -29.38 -16.56 5.07
N ARG A 546 -28.64 -17.50 4.49
CA ARG A 546 -29.12 -18.85 4.21
C ARG A 546 -29.41 -19.51 5.55
N ARG A 547 -30.64 -19.41 6.03
CA ARG A 547 -31.17 -20.25 7.12
C ARG A 547 -30.76 -21.69 6.82
N GLY A 548 -30.01 -22.28 7.75
CA GLY A 548 -29.17 -23.44 7.50
C GLY A 548 -29.85 -24.61 6.80
N ARG A 549 -29.37 -24.94 5.60
CA ARG A 549 -29.34 -26.33 5.15
C ARG A 549 -28.02 -26.93 5.62
N ARG A 550 -28.02 -27.48 6.84
CA ARG A 550 -27.05 -28.51 7.26
C ARG A 550 -27.15 -29.66 6.24
N ARG A 551 -26.33 -29.64 5.18
CA ARG A 551 -26.03 -30.84 4.41
C ARG A 551 -25.10 -31.69 5.27
N SER A 552 -25.70 -32.51 6.11
CA SER A 552 -25.06 -33.70 6.68
C SER A 552 -24.49 -34.51 5.50
N ARG A 553 -23.17 -34.42 5.29
CA ARG A 553 -22.42 -35.46 4.56
C ARG A 553 -22.35 -36.67 5.49
N LYS A 554 -23.45 -37.42 5.58
CA LYS A 554 -23.44 -38.77 6.14
C LYS A 554 -22.64 -39.63 5.15
N LYS A 555 -21.44 -40.05 5.55
CA LYS A 555 -20.69 -41.15 4.92
C LYS A 555 -21.66 -42.33 4.76
N LYS A 556 -22.16 -42.58 3.55
CA LYS A 556 -22.71 -43.89 3.19
C LYS A 556 -21.50 -44.80 2.96
N GLY A 557 -21.06 -45.47 4.02
CA GLY A 557 -20.34 -46.72 3.88
C GLY A 557 -21.30 -47.72 3.23
N LYS A 558 -20.97 -48.15 2.01
CA LYS A 558 -21.57 -49.33 1.40
C LYS A 558 -21.00 -50.55 2.13
N HIS A 559 -21.86 -51.22 2.89
CA HIS A 559 -21.73 -52.64 3.15
C HIS A 559 -22.46 -53.43 2.06
N LYS A 560 -21.93 -54.63 1.81
CA LYS A 560 -22.47 -55.80 1.10
C LYS A 560 -21.94 -56.04 -0.33
N GLY A 561 -21.40 -57.24 -0.48
CA GLY A 561 -20.89 -57.88 -1.67
C GLY A 561 -19.60 -58.58 -1.35
#